data_AF-A9FCT8-F1
#
_entry.id   AF-A9FCT8-F1
#
_cell.length_a   1.000
_cell.length_b   1.000
_cell.length_c   1.000
_cell.angle_alpha   90.00
_cell.angle_beta   90.00
_cell.angle_gamma   90.00
#
_symmetry.space_group_name_H-M   'P 1'
#
loop_
_entity.id
_entity.type
_entity.pdbx_description
1 polymer ?
#
loop_
_entity_poly.entity_id
_entity_poly.type
_entity_poly.pdbx_seq_one_letter_code
_entity_poly.pdbx_strand_id
1 'polypeptide(L)'
;MGPDGELSVPGPAGRLRDGELPRPGVWPLGPRWAHASRGGAIRRHARPKSPEDPTDIWSIVNTFSKSESACPPCILCMSSPSPRAGVSAAALACGPPRWRELRRAGPPRRCICHGIGGPYAPASVSLTRRGLAAAFIALASAACGASPAPERPPERPAPAPSSAAPATPPPPAAPAAWRQESSLGVQISVSAHWAVNDYGCNMSDRPTVVRGMGAQRQCLTPEKPTKEVAEIGLDAPGAVGADPAFAHREVSLGGVSAERIEGRGADGRYFGWLRIPSRKILISVRTHDPEVTRRILDSVQLAGVDHNGCPDRRPPSRRPEATHPGARSALSPAHPISIAVCYYGEHGDALQSSARLSGTEAAALAAALNQAPAGPNPDADPKMCLHPPAPPPADALLIVEDAAGRGTIYVAFSGCVGRGLDNGERRAQVSASLVKMFMEPLHTGYVFHGDLNGR
;
A
#
# COMPACT_ATOMS: atom_id res chain seq x y z
N MET A 1 55.59 -29.80 -50.17
CA MET A 1 55.94 -30.80 -49.15
C MET A 1 54.63 -31.38 -48.65
N GLY A 2 54.32 -32.64 -48.98
CA GLY A 2 53.08 -33.31 -48.52
C GLY A 2 53.26 -33.95 -47.14
N PRO A 3 52.36 -34.87 -46.73
CA PRO A 3 50.90 -34.68 -46.59
C PRO A 3 50.37 -35.28 -45.25
N ASP A 4 49.04 -35.38 -45.14
CA ASP A 4 48.24 -36.32 -44.31
C ASP A 4 47.47 -35.75 -43.09
N GLY A 5 46.17 -36.08 -43.05
CA GLY A 5 45.24 -35.74 -41.97
C GLY A 5 43.78 -36.02 -42.37
N GLU A 6 43.47 -37.30 -42.59
CA GLU A 6 42.19 -37.86 -43.06
C GLU A 6 41.10 -37.93 -41.96
N LEU A 7 39.83 -37.91 -42.40
CA LEU A 7 38.62 -38.03 -41.60
C LEU A 7 38.44 -39.41 -40.95
N SER A 8 37.70 -39.47 -39.83
CA SER A 8 37.07 -40.72 -39.38
C SER A 8 35.65 -40.49 -38.85
N VAL A 9 34.72 -41.14 -39.53
CA VAL A 9 33.31 -41.38 -39.19
C VAL A 9 33.21 -42.80 -38.61
N PRO A 10 32.42 -43.05 -37.56
CA PRO A 10 31.96 -44.40 -37.28
C PRO A 10 30.46 -44.57 -37.59
N GLY A 11 30.18 -45.55 -38.46
CA GLY A 11 28.84 -46.10 -38.69
C GLY A 11 28.44 -47.19 -37.68
N PRO A 12 27.23 -47.78 -37.83
CA PRO A 12 26.55 -48.54 -36.78
C PRO A 12 26.54 -50.06 -37.02
N ALA A 13 26.35 -50.86 -35.95
CA ALA A 13 25.46 -52.03 -35.86
C ALA A 13 25.75 -52.89 -34.61
N GLY A 14 24.69 -53.31 -33.91
CA GLY A 14 24.75 -54.34 -32.86
C GLY A 14 23.37 -54.66 -32.30
N ARG A 15 22.70 -55.67 -32.86
CA ARG A 15 21.38 -56.21 -32.50
C ARG A 15 21.57 -57.41 -31.54
N LEU A 16 20.68 -57.60 -30.55
CA LEU A 16 20.33 -58.78 -29.70
C LEU A 16 19.74 -58.20 -28.38
N ARG A 17 18.70 -58.66 -27.68
CA ARG A 17 17.80 -59.83 -27.72
C ARG A 17 16.61 -59.51 -26.78
N ASP A 18 15.48 -60.19 -26.98
CA ASP A 18 14.27 -60.16 -26.14
C ASP A 18 14.47 -60.67 -24.70
N GLY A 19 13.68 -60.17 -23.74
CA GLY A 19 13.45 -60.85 -22.46
C GLY A 19 13.02 -59.98 -21.27
N GLU A 20 11.76 -60.19 -20.83
CA GLU A 20 11.21 -59.98 -19.47
C GLU A 20 10.90 -58.56 -18.93
N LEU A 21 9.58 -58.30 -18.86
CA LEU A 21 8.91 -57.24 -18.09
C LEU A 21 8.75 -57.64 -16.61
N PRO A 22 9.01 -56.74 -15.65
CA PRO A 22 8.48 -56.87 -14.30
C PRO A 22 7.12 -56.17 -14.15
N ARG A 23 6.22 -56.87 -13.46
CA ARG A 23 4.82 -56.54 -13.15
C ARG A 23 4.68 -55.29 -12.26
N PRO A 24 3.66 -54.44 -12.46
CA PRO A 24 3.27 -53.44 -11.48
C PRO A 24 2.37 -54.05 -10.39
N GLY A 25 2.78 -53.84 -9.13
CA GLY A 25 2.05 -54.20 -7.93
C GLY A 25 0.87 -53.29 -7.63
N VAL A 26 -0.19 -53.94 -7.15
CA VAL A 26 -1.53 -53.47 -6.81
C VAL A 26 -1.56 -52.64 -5.53
N TRP A 27 -2.32 -51.53 -5.51
CA TRP A 27 -3.00 -50.99 -4.31
C TRP A 27 -4.39 -50.41 -4.70
N PRO A 28 -5.37 -50.39 -3.77
CA PRO A 28 -6.76 -50.79 -4.06
C PRO A 28 -7.77 -49.67 -4.39
N LEU A 29 -8.87 -50.12 -5.00
CA LEU A 29 -10.09 -49.42 -5.41
C LEU A 29 -11.03 -49.07 -4.23
N GLY A 30 -11.63 -47.88 -4.23
CA GLY A 30 -13.09 -47.69 -4.49
C GLY A 30 -13.73 -46.67 -3.50
N PRO A 31 -15.01 -46.23 -3.67
CA PRO A 31 -15.99 -46.50 -4.73
C PRO A 31 -16.40 -45.22 -5.52
N ARG A 32 -16.50 -45.24 -6.85
CA ARG A 32 -17.70 -45.56 -7.67
C ARG A 32 -18.95 -44.71 -7.37
N TRP A 33 -19.27 -43.78 -8.28
CA TRP A 33 -20.60 -43.65 -8.87
C TRP A 33 -20.46 -43.53 -10.39
N ALA A 34 -21.19 -44.38 -11.11
CA ALA A 34 -21.30 -44.41 -12.55
C ALA A 34 -22.72 -43.98 -12.93
N HIS A 35 -22.84 -43.15 -13.96
CA HIS A 35 -24.00 -43.18 -14.84
C HIS A 35 -23.51 -43.20 -16.28
N ALA A 36 -23.92 -44.24 -16.98
CA ALA A 36 -23.75 -44.42 -18.41
C ALA A 36 -24.99 -43.91 -19.14
N SER A 37 -24.79 -43.25 -20.27
CA SER A 37 -25.68 -43.39 -21.43
C SER A 37 -24.89 -43.16 -22.73
N ARG A 38 -24.97 -44.19 -23.59
CA ARG A 38 -24.68 -44.18 -25.03
C ARG A 38 -25.61 -43.15 -25.68
N GLY A 39 -25.34 -42.45 -26.78
CA GLY A 39 -24.56 -42.74 -27.99
C GLY A 39 -25.41 -42.20 -29.15
N GLY A 40 -24.82 -41.43 -30.07
CA GLY A 40 -25.55 -40.89 -31.22
C GLY A 40 -24.74 -39.87 -32.00
N ALA A 41 -24.10 -40.32 -33.07
CA ALA A 41 -23.51 -39.45 -34.08
C ALA A 41 -24.60 -38.85 -34.98
N ILE A 42 -24.42 -37.60 -35.42
CA ILE A 42 -24.53 -37.10 -36.82
C ILE A 42 -24.67 -35.56 -36.84
N ARG A 43 -23.92 -34.96 -37.77
CA ARG A 43 -24.03 -33.64 -38.43
C ARG A 43 -23.41 -32.39 -37.77
N ARG A 44 -22.51 -31.83 -38.60
CA ARG A 44 -21.88 -30.51 -38.61
C ARG A 44 -22.90 -29.38 -38.45
N HIS A 45 -22.62 -28.43 -37.57
CA HIS A 45 -22.51 -26.99 -37.85
C HIS A 45 -22.32 -26.20 -36.53
N ALA A 46 -21.54 -25.12 -36.62
CA ALA A 46 -21.32 -24.06 -35.62
C ALA A 46 -20.51 -24.41 -34.35
N ARG A 47 -19.33 -23.75 -34.22
CA ARG A 47 -18.53 -23.66 -32.99
C ARG A 47 -19.31 -22.88 -31.92
N PRO A 48 -19.48 -23.40 -30.69
CA PRO A 48 -19.67 -22.59 -29.49
C PRO A 48 -18.30 -22.28 -28.87
N LYS A 49 -18.14 -21.04 -28.38
CA LYS A 49 -17.00 -20.62 -27.56
C LYS A 49 -16.96 -21.45 -26.26
N SER A 50 -15.78 -21.97 -25.92
CA SER A 50 -15.50 -22.53 -24.60
C SER A 50 -15.42 -21.38 -23.57
N PRO A 51 -15.88 -21.61 -22.32
CA PRO A 51 -15.59 -20.74 -21.18
C PRO A 51 -14.24 -21.11 -20.54
N GLU A 52 -13.82 -20.25 -19.61
CA GLU A 52 -12.76 -20.41 -18.59
C GLU A 52 -11.34 -19.97 -18.96
N ASP A 53 -11.00 -18.75 -18.49
CA ASP A 53 -9.68 -18.44 -17.93
C ASP A 53 -9.91 -17.48 -16.72
N PRO A 54 -9.68 -17.91 -15.46
CA PRO A 54 -9.91 -17.09 -14.28
C PRO A 54 -8.60 -16.47 -13.79
N THR A 55 -8.02 -15.55 -14.56
CA THR A 55 -6.90 -14.71 -14.10
C THR A 55 -6.93 -13.35 -14.78
N ASP A 56 -7.96 -12.55 -14.50
CA ASP A 56 -7.96 -11.11 -14.83
C ASP A 56 -9.07 -10.38 -14.07
N ILE A 57 -8.78 -9.91 -12.85
CA ILE A 57 -9.65 -8.97 -12.13
C ILE A 57 -8.80 -7.88 -11.49
N TRP A 58 -8.21 -7.00 -12.30
CA TRP A 58 -7.85 -5.63 -11.90
C TRP A 58 -7.84 -4.72 -13.14
N SER A 59 -9.02 -4.44 -13.67
CA SER A 59 -9.32 -3.31 -14.55
C SER A 59 -10.83 -3.17 -14.64
N ILE A 60 -11.40 -2.03 -14.21
CA ILE A 60 -12.80 -1.71 -14.49
C ILE A 60 -12.88 -0.29 -15.05
N VAL A 61 -13.39 -0.23 -16.29
CA VAL A 61 -13.93 0.95 -16.97
C VAL A 61 -15.27 1.31 -16.32
N ASN A 62 -15.43 2.56 -15.88
CA ASN A 62 -16.72 3.06 -15.38
C ASN A 62 -17.61 3.52 -16.55
N THR A 63 -18.80 2.93 -16.68
CA THR A 63 -19.91 3.50 -17.46
C THR A 63 -20.87 4.18 -16.48
N PHE A 64 -21.09 5.49 -16.66
CA PHE A 64 -21.97 6.30 -15.79
C PHE A 64 -23.45 5.96 -16.02
N SER A 65 -24.17 5.66 -14.94
CA SER A 65 -25.64 5.74 -14.88
C SER A 65 -26.03 6.93 -13.97
N LYS A 66 -26.80 7.87 -14.51
CA LYS A 66 -27.34 9.02 -13.77
C LYS A 66 -28.40 8.52 -12.77
N SER A 67 -28.21 8.80 -11.48
CA SER A 67 -29.28 8.74 -10.48
C SER A 67 -29.60 10.15 -10.01
N GLU A 68 -30.85 10.57 -10.22
CA GLU A 68 -31.42 11.80 -9.67
C GLU A 68 -31.53 11.68 -8.14
N SER A 69 -31.06 12.71 -7.43
CA SER A 69 -31.02 12.78 -5.97
C SER A 69 -32.32 13.36 -5.40
N ALA A 70 -33.00 12.59 -4.54
CA ALA A 70 -34.05 13.08 -3.65
C ALA A 70 -33.45 13.48 -2.29
N CYS A 71 -33.93 14.59 -1.72
CA CYS A 71 -33.51 15.12 -0.41
C CYS A 71 -33.78 14.14 0.74
N PRO A 72 -32.91 14.06 1.76
CA PRO A 72 -33.18 13.26 2.97
C PRO A 72 -34.13 14.00 3.93
N PRO A 73 -34.97 13.28 4.70
CA PRO A 73 -35.84 13.87 5.71
C PRO A 73 -35.08 14.21 7.00
N CYS A 74 -35.49 15.30 7.65
CA CYS A 74 -35.02 15.74 8.97
C CYS A 74 -35.36 14.69 10.05
N ILE A 75 -34.35 14.19 10.75
CA ILE A 75 -34.51 13.31 11.91
C ILE A 75 -34.71 14.17 13.16
N LEU A 76 -35.85 13.95 13.83
CA LEU A 76 -36.19 14.45 15.16
C LEU A 76 -35.34 13.75 16.24
N CYS A 77 -34.71 14.53 17.12
CA CYS A 77 -34.08 14.03 18.34
C CYS A 77 -35.14 13.52 19.31
N MET A 78 -35.16 12.21 19.59
CA MET A 78 -35.85 11.63 20.74
C MET A 78 -34.86 11.47 21.90
N SER A 79 -35.08 12.23 22.97
CA SER A 79 -34.35 12.14 24.23
C SER A 79 -34.82 10.91 25.03
N SER A 80 -33.90 10.05 25.45
CA SER A 80 -34.16 8.99 26.43
C SER A 80 -33.85 9.47 27.86
N PRO A 81 -34.61 9.03 28.89
CA PRO A 81 -34.44 9.50 30.26
C PRO A 81 -33.45 8.65 31.08
N SER A 82 -32.59 9.32 31.87
CA SER A 82 -31.83 8.72 32.97
C SER A 82 -32.56 8.85 34.31
N PRO A 83 -32.30 7.98 35.30
CA PRO A 83 -33.11 7.90 36.52
C PRO A 83 -32.54 8.71 37.71
N ARG A 84 -33.49 9.36 38.41
CA ARG A 84 -33.60 9.62 39.87
C ARG A 84 -32.39 10.14 40.66
N ALA A 85 -32.46 11.44 40.97
CA ALA A 85 -32.33 12.02 42.32
C ALA A 85 -33.12 13.36 42.26
N GLY A 86 -34.29 13.51 42.88
CA GLY A 86 -34.44 13.74 44.31
C GLY A 86 -34.06 15.17 44.65
N VAL A 87 -34.97 16.16 44.47
CA VAL A 87 -35.20 17.37 45.30
C VAL A 87 -36.26 18.29 44.64
N SER A 88 -37.26 18.64 45.45
CA SER A 88 -38.23 19.75 45.45
C SER A 88 -38.88 20.31 44.18
N ALA A 89 -40.21 20.22 44.20
CA ALA A 89 -41.16 20.85 43.32
C ALA A 89 -41.26 22.38 43.52
N ALA A 90 -41.26 23.12 42.41
CA ALA A 90 -41.97 24.40 42.29
C ALA A 90 -42.79 24.34 41.00
N ALA A 91 -44.11 24.45 41.17
CA ALA A 91 -45.08 24.37 40.10
C ALA A 91 -45.12 25.69 39.30
N LEU A 92 -44.99 25.60 37.98
CA LEU A 92 -45.46 26.62 37.04
C LEU A 92 -46.23 25.91 35.93
N ALA A 93 -47.53 26.15 35.92
CA ALA A 93 -48.48 25.62 34.96
C ALA A 93 -48.32 26.31 33.59
N CYS A 94 -48.31 25.53 32.51
CA CYS A 94 -48.61 25.97 31.16
C CYS A 94 -49.48 24.89 30.50
N GLY A 95 -50.73 25.25 30.20
CA GLY A 95 -51.71 24.40 29.54
C GLY A 95 -51.46 24.24 28.03
N PRO A 96 -52.14 23.29 27.37
CA PRO A 96 -51.91 22.95 25.97
C PRO A 96 -52.59 23.95 25.01
N PRO A 97 -51.98 24.30 23.86
CA PRO A 97 -52.67 25.09 22.84
C PRO A 97 -53.62 24.21 22.01
N ARG A 98 -54.83 24.75 21.82
CA ARG A 98 -55.88 24.23 20.95
C ARG A 98 -55.49 24.38 19.48
N TRP A 99 -55.66 23.30 18.72
CA TRP A 99 -55.60 23.29 17.26
C TRP A 99 -56.94 23.75 16.66
N ARG A 100 -56.98 24.94 16.05
CA ARG A 100 -57.86 25.30 14.92
C ARG A 100 -57.53 26.71 14.43
N GLU A 101 -57.67 26.89 13.12
CA GLU A 101 -57.56 28.12 12.34
C GLU A 101 -56.14 28.59 12.00
N LEU A 102 -55.77 28.39 10.73
CA LEU A 102 -55.15 29.40 9.85
C LEU A 102 -55.09 28.86 8.42
N ARG A 103 -56.16 29.11 7.65
CA ARG A 103 -56.07 29.24 6.19
C ARG A 103 -55.77 30.72 5.89
N ARG A 104 -54.90 30.94 4.90
CA ARG A 104 -54.48 32.21 4.27
C ARG A 104 -53.21 32.86 4.85
N ALA A 105 -52.06 32.58 4.22
CA ALA A 105 -51.00 33.56 4.00
C ALA A 105 -50.08 33.10 2.83
N GLY A 106 -49.52 34.06 2.11
CA GLY A 106 -48.89 33.97 0.78
C GLY A 106 -47.59 33.15 0.64
N PRO A 107 -46.91 33.25 -0.52
CA PRO A 107 -45.81 32.37 -0.91
C PRO A 107 -44.55 32.60 -0.06
N PRO A 108 -43.70 31.56 0.13
CA PRO A 108 -42.57 31.63 1.05
C PRO A 108 -41.48 32.57 0.53
N ARG A 109 -41.08 33.52 1.40
CA ARG A 109 -39.91 34.36 1.24
C ARG A 109 -38.64 33.52 1.42
N ARG A 110 -37.65 33.76 0.55
CA ARG A 110 -36.29 33.21 0.58
C ARG A 110 -35.65 33.44 1.97
N CYS A 111 -35.17 32.37 2.59
CA CYS A 111 -34.25 32.46 3.72
C CYS A 111 -32.86 32.84 3.19
N ILE A 112 -32.39 34.04 3.54
CA ILE A 112 -31.01 34.48 3.36
C ILE A 112 -30.27 34.14 4.66
N CYS A 113 -29.30 33.22 4.59
CA CYS A 113 -28.39 32.99 5.70
C CYS A 113 -27.32 34.09 5.69
N HIS A 114 -27.36 34.97 6.69
CA HIS A 114 -26.25 35.87 6.98
C HIS A 114 -25.11 35.06 7.63
N GLY A 115 -24.01 34.90 6.90
CA GLY A 115 -22.74 34.41 7.45
C GLY A 115 -22.12 35.48 8.35
N ILE A 116 -21.97 35.17 9.64
CA ILE A 116 -21.21 35.97 10.60
C ILE A 116 -19.73 35.73 10.30
N GLY A 117 -19.09 36.71 9.66
CA GLY A 117 -17.64 36.74 9.47
C GLY A 117 -16.95 37.26 10.73
N GLY A 118 -16.19 36.41 11.40
CA GLY A 118 -15.26 36.80 12.46
C GLY A 118 -13.86 37.08 11.91
N PRO A 119 -13.17 38.16 12.33
CA PRO A 119 -11.85 38.50 11.83
C PRO A 119 -10.75 37.74 12.59
N TYR A 120 -10.00 36.88 11.88
CA TYR A 120 -8.67 36.44 12.33
C TYR A 120 -7.61 37.18 11.51
N ALA A 121 -6.98 38.17 12.13
CA ALA A 121 -5.75 38.78 11.63
C ALA A 121 -4.55 37.89 12.02
N PRO A 122 -3.64 37.55 11.11
CA PRO A 122 -2.38 36.92 11.48
C PRO A 122 -1.36 37.98 11.94
N ALA A 123 -0.85 37.82 13.15
CA ALA A 123 0.31 38.55 13.63
C ALA A 123 1.59 38.06 12.92
N SER A 124 2.23 38.97 12.19
CA SER A 124 3.55 38.78 11.59
C SER A 124 4.64 38.92 12.65
N VAL A 125 5.34 37.82 12.95
CA VAL A 125 6.57 37.82 13.76
C VAL A 125 7.77 37.87 12.84
N SER A 126 8.45 39.01 12.82
CA SER A 126 9.73 39.23 12.16
C SER A 126 10.86 38.65 13.03
N LEU A 127 11.49 37.56 12.59
CA LEU A 127 12.71 37.03 13.23
C LEU A 127 13.95 37.52 12.47
N THR A 128 14.70 38.38 13.16
CA THR A 128 16.00 38.91 12.77
C THR A 128 17.07 37.82 12.78
N ARG A 129 17.68 37.56 11.61
CA ARG A 129 18.92 36.78 11.48
C ARG A 129 20.12 37.59 11.98
N ARG A 130 20.89 37.04 12.91
CA ARG A 130 22.26 37.49 13.23
C ARG A 130 23.18 36.28 13.51
N GLY A 131 24.39 36.37 12.97
CA GLY A 131 25.61 35.71 13.45
C GLY A 131 25.90 34.35 12.80
N LEU A 132 26.85 34.23 11.86
CA LEU A 132 28.33 34.24 11.98
C LEU A 132 28.95 32.90 12.40
N ALA A 133 29.71 32.35 11.45
CA ALA A 133 31.03 31.74 11.57
C ALA A 133 31.22 30.47 12.42
N ALA A 134 31.68 29.39 11.77
CA ALA A 134 33.05 28.89 11.91
C ALA A 134 33.25 27.69 10.99
N ALA A 135 34.13 27.84 9.99
CA ALA A 135 34.64 26.75 9.19
C ALA A 135 35.83 26.12 9.93
N PHE A 136 35.69 24.88 10.38
CA PHE A 136 36.82 24.05 10.81
C PHE A 136 37.23 23.16 9.64
N ILE A 137 38.37 23.46 9.03
CA ILE A 137 39.07 22.57 8.10
C ILE A 137 40.03 21.73 8.96
N ALA A 138 39.71 20.46 9.16
CA ALA A 138 40.63 19.48 9.72
C ALA A 138 41.23 18.65 8.57
N LEU A 139 42.50 18.88 8.28
CA LEU A 139 43.34 17.99 7.48
C LEU A 139 43.59 16.70 8.28
N ALA A 140 43.13 15.56 7.75
CA ALA A 140 43.52 14.25 8.24
C ALA A 140 44.40 13.56 7.20
N SER A 141 45.66 13.34 7.59
CA SER A 141 46.71 12.67 6.84
C SER A 141 46.39 11.19 6.64
N ALA A 142 46.38 10.74 5.38
CA ALA A 142 46.28 9.33 5.03
C ALA A 142 47.64 8.63 5.22
N ALA A 143 47.71 7.66 6.12
CA ALA A 143 48.83 6.74 6.24
C ALA A 143 48.54 5.47 5.42
N CYS A 144 49.38 5.21 4.42
CA CYS A 144 49.41 3.96 3.66
C CYS A 144 49.95 2.82 4.55
N GLY A 145 49.08 1.90 4.96
CA GLY A 145 49.46 0.64 5.60
C GLY A 145 49.27 -0.53 4.63
N ALA A 146 50.38 -1.09 4.13
CA ALA A 146 50.39 -2.32 3.35
C ALA A 146 50.01 -3.51 4.26
N SER A 147 48.93 -4.23 3.91
CA SER A 147 48.56 -5.49 4.57
C SER A 147 49.28 -6.67 3.90
N PRO A 148 50.01 -7.51 4.66
CA PRO A 148 50.61 -8.73 4.13
C PRO A 148 49.56 -9.81 3.84
N ALA A 149 49.87 -10.64 2.85
CA ALA A 149 49.03 -11.73 2.36
C ALA A 149 48.77 -12.80 3.45
N PRO A 150 47.56 -13.37 3.53
CA PRO A 150 47.24 -14.42 4.49
C PRO A 150 47.88 -15.77 4.08
N GLU A 151 48.64 -16.32 5.01
CA GLU A 151 49.28 -17.62 4.98
C GLU A 151 48.21 -18.74 5.01
N ARG A 152 48.33 -19.72 4.10
CA ARG A 152 47.40 -20.86 4.00
C ARG A 152 47.61 -21.80 5.20
N PRO A 153 46.59 -22.04 6.03
CA PRO A 153 46.70 -23.03 7.09
C PRO A 153 46.76 -24.46 6.53
N PRO A 154 47.48 -25.38 7.20
CA PRO A 154 47.70 -26.75 6.76
C PRO A 154 46.40 -27.56 6.72
N GLU A 155 46.29 -28.36 5.67
CA GLU A 155 45.18 -29.25 5.33
C GLU A 155 44.97 -30.31 6.43
N ARG A 156 43.78 -30.30 7.03
CA ARG A 156 43.40 -31.17 8.15
C ARG A 156 42.95 -32.54 7.61
N PRO A 157 43.46 -33.67 8.14
CA PRO A 157 43.10 -35.00 7.66
C PRO A 157 41.62 -35.31 7.86
N ALA A 158 41.06 -36.04 6.88
CA ALA A 158 39.65 -36.37 6.77
C ALA A 158 39.14 -37.20 7.97
N PRO A 159 37.99 -36.86 8.58
CA PRO A 159 37.39 -37.64 9.65
C PRO A 159 36.76 -38.94 9.11
N ALA A 160 36.91 -40.01 9.89
CA ALA A 160 36.30 -41.32 9.65
C ALA A 160 34.75 -41.25 9.64
N PRO A 161 34.07 -42.15 8.91
CA PRO A 161 32.61 -42.15 8.79
C PRO A 161 31.96 -42.40 10.17
N SER A 162 31.28 -41.36 10.66
CA SER A 162 30.54 -41.38 11.92
C SER A 162 29.25 -42.17 11.75
N SER A 163 29.08 -43.15 12.64
CA SER A 163 27.90 -44.01 12.76
C SER A 163 26.62 -43.17 12.91
N ALA A 164 25.60 -43.51 12.11
CA ALA A 164 24.35 -42.76 12.03
C ALA A 164 23.61 -42.72 13.37
N ALA A 165 23.61 -41.55 14.00
CA ALA A 165 22.80 -41.25 15.17
C ALA A 165 21.31 -41.10 14.77
N PRO A 166 20.37 -41.48 15.65
CA PRO A 166 18.94 -41.33 15.42
C PRO A 166 18.56 -39.88 15.10
N ALA A 167 17.69 -39.72 14.10
CA ALA A 167 17.29 -38.42 13.56
C ALA A 167 16.71 -37.49 14.65
N THR A 168 17.41 -36.41 14.90
CA THR A 168 16.94 -35.29 15.72
C THR A 168 15.64 -34.73 15.11
N PRO A 169 14.58 -34.49 15.91
CA PRO A 169 13.38 -33.82 15.41
C PRO A 169 13.75 -32.48 14.74
N PRO A 170 13.04 -32.08 13.66
CA PRO A 170 13.36 -30.86 12.93
C PRO A 170 13.34 -29.67 13.90
N PRO A 171 14.34 -28.78 13.81
CA PRO A 171 14.40 -27.61 14.67
C PRO A 171 13.10 -26.78 14.50
N PRO A 172 12.60 -26.15 15.58
CA PRO A 172 11.44 -25.27 15.48
C PRO A 172 11.68 -24.24 14.39
N ALA A 173 10.65 -23.98 13.57
CA ALA A 173 10.72 -23.04 12.47
C ALA A 173 11.35 -21.72 12.95
N ALA A 174 12.40 -21.26 12.26
CA ALA A 174 13.08 -20.02 12.58
C ALA A 174 12.04 -18.91 12.82
N PRO A 175 12.23 -18.05 13.85
CA PRO A 175 11.27 -17.02 14.18
C PRO A 175 10.93 -16.26 12.90
N ALA A 176 9.64 -16.18 12.57
CA ALA A 176 9.18 -15.59 11.33
C ALA A 176 9.85 -14.21 11.17
N ALA A 177 10.59 -14.02 10.09
CA ALA A 177 11.28 -12.76 9.84
C ALA A 177 10.25 -11.62 9.94
N TRP A 178 10.61 -10.52 10.60
CA TRP A 178 9.76 -9.33 10.66
C TRP A 178 10.19 -8.38 9.55
N ARG A 179 9.21 -7.71 8.92
CA ARG A 179 9.46 -6.67 7.93
C ARG A 179 8.81 -5.35 8.36
N GLN A 180 9.37 -4.24 7.91
CA GLN A 180 8.79 -2.92 8.15
C GLN A 180 7.68 -2.63 7.15
N GLU A 181 6.66 -1.92 7.60
CA GLU A 181 5.55 -1.41 6.82
C GLU A 181 5.33 0.05 7.20
N SER A 182 5.06 0.90 6.21
CA SER A 182 4.97 2.35 6.40
C SER A 182 3.72 2.94 5.77
N SER A 183 3.12 3.92 6.45
CA SER A 183 1.99 4.73 5.99
C SER A 183 1.79 5.91 6.94
N LEU A 184 1.32 7.03 6.40
CA LEU A 184 1.01 8.29 7.09
C LEU A 184 2.17 8.88 7.93
N GLY A 185 3.42 8.52 7.62
CA GLY A 185 4.60 8.91 8.40
C GLY A 185 4.85 8.07 9.66
N VAL A 186 4.18 6.93 9.76
CA VAL A 186 4.38 5.91 10.77
C VAL A 186 4.98 4.66 10.13
N GLN A 187 5.85 3.98 10.86
CA GLN A 187 6.34 2.65 10.52
C GLN A 187 6.01 1.66 11.64
N ILE A 188 5.66 0.44 11.25
CA ILE A 188 5.45 -0.70 12.15
C ILE A 188 6.20 -1.91 11.60
N SER A 189 6.62 -2.80 12.48
CA SER A 189 7.08 -4.13 12.11
C SER A 189 5.93 -5.11 12.17
N VAL A 190 5.79 -5.94 11.12
CA VAL A 190 4.86 -7.08 11.07
C VAL A 190 5.60 -8.33 10.64
N SER A 191 4.99 -9.50 10.81
CA SER A 191 5.61 -10.73 10.32
C SER A 191 5.64 -10.76 8.78
N ALA A 192 6.75 -11.21 8.20
CA ALA A 192 7.00 -11.17 6.76
C ALA A 192 6.04 -12.01 5.92
N HIS A 193 5.27 -12.93 6.53
CA HIS A 193 4.26 -13.72 5.82
C HIS A 193 2.88 -13.03 5.74
N TRP A 194 2.69 -11.92 6.48
CA TRP A 194 1.45 -11.16 6.44
C TRP A 194 1.23 -10.59 5.03
N ALA A 195 0.01 -10.70 4.52
CA ALA A 195 -0.37 -10.07 3.26
C ALA A 195 -0.42 -8.54 3.43
N VAL A 196 -0.37 -7.80 2.33
CA VAL A 196 -0.62 -6.35 2.32
C VAL A 196 -1.99 -6.12 1.70
N ASN A 197 -2.86 -5.39 2.40
CA ASN A 197 -4.20 -5.03 1.95
C ASN A 197 -5.08 -6.21 1.50
N ASP A 198 -4.86 -7.42 2.03
CA ASP A 198 -5.81 -8.53 1.91
C ASP A 198 -6.98 -8.30 2.88
N TYR A 199 -7.78 -7.26 2.60
CA TYR A 199 -8.82 -6.75 3.47
C TYR A 199 -10.03 -6.28 2.66
N GLY A 200 -11.23 -6.40 3.22
CA GLY A 200 -12.48 -6.03 2.54
C GLY A 200 -13.05 -7.16 1.66
N CYS A 201 -13.45 -6.83 0.44
CA CYS A 201 -14.12 -7.78 -0.47
C CYS A 201 -13.18 -8.93 -0.82
N ASN A 202 -13.68 -10.16 -0.74
CA ASN A 202 -12.93 -11.37 -1.08
C ASN A 202 -11.63 -11.55 -0.27
N MET A 203 -11.52 -10.92 0.91
CA MET A 203 -10.37 -11.11 1.79
C MET A 203 -10.21 -12.59 2.17
N SER A 204 -8.97 -13.05 2.20
CA SER A 204 -8.63 -14.38 2.68
C SER A 204 -8.57 -14.44 4.21
N ASP A 205 -8.30 -15.63 4.77
CA ASP A 205 -8.05 -15.80 6.20
C ASP A 205 -6.62 -15.42 6.63
N ARG A 206 -5.76 -15.05 5.69
CA ARG A 206 -4.37 -14.71 6.00
C ARG A 206 -4.28 -13.46 6.87
N PRO A 207 -3.31 -13.40 7.80
CA PRO A 207 -2.96 -12.15 8.47
C PRO A 207 -2.62 -11.07 7.46
N THR A 208 -3.03 -9.83 7.72
CA THR A 208 -2.77 -8.71 6.81
C THR A 208 -2.34 -7.46 7.54
N VAL A 209 -1.41 -6.73 6.94
CA VAL A 209 -1.24 -5.30 7.21
C VAL A 209 -2.12 -4.51 6.26
N VAL A 210 -2.78 -3.48 6.76
CA VAL A 210 -3.62 -2.57 5.98
C VAL A 210 -2.98 -1.19 6.01
N ARG A 211 -2.64 -0.66 4.83
CA ARG A 211 -1.93 0.61 4.67
C ARG A 211 -2.34 1.32 3.40
N GLY A 212 -2.32 2.65 3.45
CA GLY A 212 -2.67 3.51 2.31
C GLY A 212 -4.01 3.13 1.70
N MET A 213 -5.05 2.88 2.51
CA MET A 213 -6.37 2.54 2.00
C MET A 213 -6.90 3.69 1.14
N GLY A 214 -6.76 3.53 -0.18
CA GLY A 214 -7.40 4.38 -1.16
C GLY A 214 -8.91 4.14 -1.21
N ALA A 215 -9.55 4.62 -2.27
CA ALA A 215 -10.96 4.33 -2.51
C ALA A 215 -11.18 2.82 -2.67
N GLN A 216 -11.80 2.19 -1.66
CA GLN A 216 -12.25 0.80 -1.72
C GLN A 216 -13.75 0.76 -1.97
N ARG A 217 -14.23 -0.29 -2.66
CA ARG A 217 -15.67 -0.58 -2.68
C ARG A 217 -16.11 -0.85 -1.25
N GLN A 218 -17.26 -0.31 -0.85
CA GLN A 218 -17.84 -0.67 0.43
C GLN A 218 -18.24 -2.14 0.37
N CYS A 219 -17.47 -2.96 1.07
CA CYS A 219 -17.70 -4.39 1.18
C CYS A 219 -18.47 -4.60 2.48
N LEU A 220 -19.72 -5.05 2.37
CA LEU A 220 -20.53 -5.42 3.54
C LEU A 220 -20.15 -6.79 4.11
N THR A 221 -18.98 -7.32 3.74
CA THR A 221 -18.45 -8.57 4.28
C THR A 221 -17.73 -8.26 5.61
N PRO A 222 -18.22 -8.80 6.74
CA PRO A 222 -17.56 -8.58 8.01
C PRO A 222 -16.17 -9.20 8.03
N GLU A 223 -15.24 -8.57 8.75
CA GLU A 223 -13.94 -9.16 9.08
C GLU A 223 -14.16 -10.50 9.78
N LYS A 224 -13.52 -11.57 9.28
CA LYS A 224 -13.66 -12.88 9.89
C LYS A 224 -12.95 -12.89 11.26
N PRO A 225 -13.55 -13.48 12.32
CA PRO A 225 -12.91 -13.54 13.64
C PRO A 225 -11.56 -14.26 13.66
N THR A 226 -11.29 -15.14 12.68
CA THR A 226 -10.02 -15.85 12.53
C THR A 226 -8.91 -14.99 11.93
N LYS A 227 -9.24 -13.86 11.29
CA LYS A 227 -8.28 -12.99 10.62
C LYS A 227 -7.52 -12.12 11.61
N GLU A 228 -6.22 -11.98 11.39
CA GLU A 228 -5.37 -11.04 12.12
C GLU A 228 -5.09 -9.82 11.26
N VAL A 229 -5.17 -8.63 11.85
CA VAL A 229 -5.08 -7.36 11.13
C VAL A 229 -4.23 -6.36 11.89
N ALA A 230 -3.35 -5.67 11.18
CA ALA A 230 -2.67 -4.47 11.65
C ALA A 230 -2.93 -3.34 10.65
N GLU A 231 -3.58 -2.28 11.06
CA GLU A 231 -4.04 -1.21 10.17
C GLU A 231 -3.38 0.11 10.58
N ILE A 232 -2.81 0.81 9.59
CA ILE A 232 -2.30 2.18 9.73
C ILE A 232 -3.28 3.11 9.00
N GLY A 233 -4.16 3.74 9.77
CA GLY A 233 -5.25 4.55 9.25
C GLY A 233 -5.27 5.97 9.80
N LEU A 234 -6.17 6.79 9.25
CA LEU A 234 -6.51 8.07 9.83
C LEU A 234 -7.32 7.85 11.12
N ASP A 235 -7.10 8.71 12.10
CA ASP A 235 -7.86 8.69 13.35
C ASP A 235 -9.34 8.96 13.07
N ALA A 236 -10.20 7.98 13.37
CA ALA A 236 -11.64 8.11 13.29
C ALA A 236 -12.19 8.41 14.70
N PRO A 237 -12.66 9.64 14.97
CA PRO A 237 -13.19 9.97 16.29
C PRO A 237 -14.49 9.18 16.55
N GLY A 238 -14.59 8.50 17.69
CA GLY A 238 -15.90 8.25 18.31
C GLY A 238 -16.21 6.88 18.91
N ALA A 239 -15.40 5.84 18.73
CA ALA A 239 -15.71 4.52 19.33
C ALA A 239 -14.50 3.64 19.67
N VAL A 240 -13.32 4.02 19.21
CA VAL A 240 -12.12 3.19 19.39
C VAL A 240 -11.70 3.22 20.85
N GLY A 241 -11.69 2.05 21.49
CA GLY A 241 -11.23 1.92 22.85
C GLY A 241 -12.21 2.43 23.91
N ALA A 242 -13.49 2.63 23.59
CA ALA A 242 -14.49 3.08 24.58
C ALA A 242 -14.91 1.97 25.57
N ASP A 243 -14.44 0.74 25.38
CA ASP A 243 -14.70 -0.36 26.30
C ASP A 243 -13.90 -0.15 27.59
N PRO A 244 -14.56 0.02 28.76
CA PRO A 244 -13.87 0.21 30.03
C PRO A 244 -13.01 -1.00 30.44
N ALA A 245 -13.16 -2.15 29.80
CA ALA A 245 -12.31 -3.32 30.01
C ALA A 245 -10.91 -3.17 29.40
N PHE A 246 -10.69 -2.17 28.55
CA PHE A 246 -9.38 -1.93 27.95
C PHE A 246 -8.49 -1.05 28.83
N ALA A 247 -7.21 -1.39 28.87
CA ALA A 247 -6.20 -0.62 29.58
C ALA A 247 -5.75 0.56 28.73
N HIS A 248 -5.92 1.78 29.24
CA HIS A 248 -5.42 3.01 28.63
C HIS A 248 -4.09 3.41 29.26
N ARG A 249 -3.15 3.84 28.44
CA ARG A 249 -1.92 4.48 28.90
C ARG A 249 -1.46 5.55 27.93
N GLU A 250 -0.97 6.64 28.49
CA GLU A 250 -0.23 7.63 27.71
C GLU A 250 1.16 7.08 27.38
N VAL A 251 1.60 7.30 26.14
CA VAL A 251 2.94 6.93 25.68
C VAL A 251 3.51 8.07 24.84
N SER A 252 4.83 8.04 24.62
CA SER A 252 5.52 9.02 23.77
C SER A 252 6.26 8.31 22.63
N LEU A 253 6.09 8.82 21.41
CA LEU A 253 6.76 8.35 20.20
C LEU A 253 7.68 9.45 19.70
N GLY A 254 8.98 9.36 20.03
CA GLY A 254 9.94 10.40 19.65
C GLY A 254 9.56 11.81 20.15
N GLY A 255 9.02 11.90 21.36
CA GLY A 255 8.56 13.16 21.96
C GLY A 255 7.13 13.57 21.57
N VAL A 256 6.47 12.84 20.67
CA VAL A 256 5.07 13.09 20.30
C VAL A 256 4.16 12.28 21.24
N SER A 257 3.23 12.97 21.91
CA SER A 257 2.22 12.32 22.76
C SER A 257 1.30 11.42 21.92
N ALA A 258 1.07 10.22 22.44
CA ALA A 258 0.17 9.22 21.89
C ALA A 258 -0.58 8.51 23.02
N GLU A 259 -1.73 7.94 22.69
CA GLU A 259 -2.54 7.14 23.61
C GLU A 259 -2.49 5.70 23.14
N ARG A 260 -2.16 4.78 24.06
CA ARG A 260 -2.20 3.34 23.80
C ARG A 260 -3.34 2.72 24.58
N ILE A 261 -4.12 1.90 23.89
CA ILE A 261 -5.28 1.21 24.43
C ILE A 261 -5.10 -0.28 24.10
N GLU A 262 -5.18 -1.17 25.07
CA GLU A 262 -5.02 -2.61 24.84
C GLU A 262 -6.04 -3.41 25.66
N GLY A 263 -6.49 -4.53 25.11
CA GLY A 263 -7.33 -5.47 25.85
C GLY A 263 -7.77 -6.65 25.02
N ARG A 264 -8.67 -7.46 25.57
CA ARG A 264 -9.23 -8.63 24.89
C ARG A 264 -10.65 -8.34 24.47
N GLY A 265 -10.93 -8.45 23.17
CA GLY A 265 -12.27 -8.19 22.63
C GLY A 265 -13.22 -9.36 22.84
N ALA A 266 -14.51 -9.10 22.58
CA ALA A 266 -15.57 -10.10 22.74
C ALA A 266 -15.45 -11.30 21.78
N ASP A 267 -14.74 -11.14 20.66
CA ASP A 267 -14.44 -12.22 19.71
C ASP A 267 -13.24 -13.10 20.12
N GLY A 268 -12.66 -12.83 21.30
CA GLY A 268 -11.55 -13.59 21.87
C GLY A 268 -10.16 -13.14 21.43
N ARG A 269 -10.05 -12.24 20.45
CA ARG A 269 -8.78 -11.67 19.98
C ARG A 269 -8.24 -10.62 20.95
N TYR A 270 -6.95 -10.38 20.85
CA TYR A 270 -6.27 -9.26 21.47
C TYR A 270 -6.35 -8.06 20.55
N PHE A 271 -6.80 -6.96 21.12
CA PHE A 271 -6.90 -5.67 20.46
C PHE A 271 -5.87 -4.75 21.06
N GLY A 272 -5.29 -3.95 20.19
CA GLY A 272 -4.55 -2.79 20.65
C GLY A 272 -4.59 -1.66 19.66
N TRP A 273 -4.62 -0.45 20.20
CA TRP A 273 -4.67 0.79 19.45
C TRP A 273 -3.55 1.69 19.93
N LEU A 274 -2.97 2.41 18.98
CA LEU A 274 -2.04 3.49 19.26
C LEU A 274 -2.49 4.71 18.47
N ARG A 275 -3.02 5.70 19.19
CA ARG A 275 -3.59 6.91 18.64
C ARG A 275 -2.59 8.05 18.77
N ILE A 276 -2.40 8.80 17.69
CA ILE A 276 -1.48 9.95 17.64
C ILE A 276 -2.31 11.18 17.22
N PRO A 277 -2.98 11.85 18.18
CA PRO A 277 -3.98 12.88 17.87
C PRO A 277 -3.42 14.06 17.09
N SER A 278 -2.19 14.49 17.40
CA SER A 278 -1.50 15.60 16.73
C SER A 278 -1.25 15.35 15.24
N ARG A 279 -1.27 14.08 14.81
CA ARG A 279 -1.10 13.67 13.41
C ARG A 279 -2.40 13.15 12.78
N LYS A 280 -3.47 12.99 13.57
CA LYS A 280 -4.72 12.31 13.18
C LYS A 280 -4.47 10.90 12.63
N ILE A 281 -3.63 10.13 13.33
CA ILE A 281 -3.28 8.75 12.94
C ILE A 281 -3.74 7.79 14.02
N LEU A 282 -4.23 6.63 13.60
CA LEU A 282 -4.57 5.50 14.43
C LEU A 282 -3.91 4.25 13.86
N ILE A 283 -3.13 3.57 14.71
CA ILE A 283 -2.68 2.21 14.46
C ILE A 283 -3.66 1.30 15.20
N SER A 284 -4.27 0.34 14.52
CA SER A 284 -5.12 -0.68 15.16
C SER A 284 -4.58 -2.07 14.88
N VAL A 285 -4.53 -2.92 15.89
CA VAL A 285 -3.97 -4.27 15.83
C VAL A 285 -4.98 -5.22 16.45
N ARG A 286 -5.26 -6.31 15.75
CA ARG A 286 -6.19 -7.38 16.13
C ARG A 286 -5.51 -8.72 15.85
N THR A 287 -5.06 -9.44 16.88
CA THR A 287 -4.34 -10.72 16.73
C THR A 287 -4.87 -11.77 17.72
N HIS A 288 -4.53 -13.04 17.49
CA HIS A 288 -4.88 -14.13 18.44
C HIS A 288 -3.85 -14.27 19.57
N ASP A 289 -2.64 -13.75 19.36
CA ASP A 289 -1.54 -13.79 20.32
C ASP A 289 -1.27 -12.38 20.90
N PRO A 290 -1.33 -12.20 22.24
CA PRO A 290 -1.06 -10.90 22.87
C PRO A 290 0.36 -10.40 22.66
N GLU A 291 1.34 -11.31 22.54
CA GLU A 291 2.74 -10.95 22.31
C GLU A 291 2.93 -10.39 20.89
N VAL A 292 2.20 -10.92 19.90
CA VAL A 292 2.21 -10.37 18.54
C VAL A 292 1.59 -8.98 18.52
N THR A 293 0.43 -8.77 19.16
CA THR A 293 -0.19 -7.43 19.29
C THR A 293 0.78 -6.45 19.92
N ARG A 294 1.35 -6.81 21.08
CA ARG A 294 2.28 -5.94 21.81
C ARG A 294 3.51 -5.61 20.98
N ARG A 295 4.11 -6.60 20.33
CA ARG A 295 5.30 -6.43 19.50
C ARG A 295 5.06 -5.50 18.30
N ILE A 296 3.91 -5.61 17.62
CA ILE A 296 3.56 -4.69 16.54
C ILE A 296 3.45 -3.26 17.09
N LEU A 297 2.74 -3.06 18.20
CA LEU A 297 2.56 -1.72 18.79
C LEU A 297 3.86 -1.13 19.38
N ASP A 298 4.72 -1.96 19.96
CA ASP A 298 6.03 -1.55 20.50
C ASP A 298 7.00 -1.17 19.38
N SER A 299 6.80 -1.69 18.16
CA SER A 299 7.62 -1.37 17.01
C SER A 299 7.26 -0.05 16.32
N VAL A 300 6.18 0.62 16.76
CA VAL A 300 5.68 1.83 16.11
C VAL A 300 6.70 2.96 16.22
N GLN A 301 7.07 3.55 15.09
CA GLN A 301 7.98 4.68 15.00
C GLN A 301 7.40 5.78 14.12
N LEU A 302 7.59 7.03 14.53
CA LEU A 302 7.40 8.18 13.63
C LEU A 302 8.65 8.34 12.78
N ALA A 303 8.50 8.49 11.48
CA ALA A 303 9.62 8.63 10.57
C ALA A 303 9.36 9.75 9.58
N GLY A 304 10.33 10.67 9.42
CA GLY A 304 10.29 11.68 8.36
C GLY A 304 10.64 11.14 6.97
N VAL A 305 11.37 10.02 6.94
CA VAL A 305 11.67 9.23 5.75
C VAL A 305 11.53 7.76 6.15
N ASP A 306 10.76 6.99 5.39
CA ASP A 306 10.50 5.61 5.73
C ASP A 306 11.65 4.65 5.37
N HIS A 307 11.50 3.36 5.70
CA HIS A 307 12.50 2.32 5.38
C HIS A 307 12.75 2.12 3.88
N ASN A 308 11.85 2.56 3.00
CA ASN A 308 12.03 2.52 1.55
C ASN A 308 12.70 3.79 1.01
N GLY A 309 12.96 4.79 1.85
CA GLY A 309 13.58 6.06 1.45
C GLY A 309 12.57 7.12 1.02
N CYS A 310 11.28 6.91 1.28
CA CYS A 310 10.19 7.81 0.93
C CYS A 310 9.92 8.83 2.04
N PRO A 311 9.93 10.15 1.73
CA PRO A 311 9.53 11.18 2.68
C PRO A 311 8.10 10.97 3.19
N ASP A 312 7.86 11.19 4.48
CA ASP A 312 6.52 11.07 5.08
C ASP A 312 5.55 12.13 4.56
N ARG A 313 6.11 13.28 4.16
CA ARG A 313 5.39 14.39 3.54
C ARG A 313 5.80 14.56 2.09
N ARG A 314 4.80 14.82 1.26
CA ARG A 314 5.02 15.24 -0.11
C ARG A 314 5.86 16.54 -0.08
N PRO A 315 6.98 16.61 -0.81
CA PRO A 315 7.70 17.85 -1.03
C PRO A 315 6.75 18.91 -1.64
N PRO A 316 6.90 20.19 -1.29
CA PRO A 316 6.03 21.24 -1.83
C PRO A 316 6.02 21.20 -3.36
N SER A 317 4.85 21.46 -3.95
CA SER A 317 4.47 21.29 -5.37
C SER A 317 5.21 22.21 -6.37
N ARG A 318 6.38 22.73 -6.02
CA ARG A 318 7.27 23.35 -6.99
C ARG A 318 7.70 22.29 -7.99
N ARG A 319 7.87 22.69 -9.25
CA ARG A 319 8.51 21.86 -10.28
C ARG A 319 9.77 21.22 -9.66
N PRO A 320 9.99 19.90 -9.82
CA PRO A 320 11.18 19.25 -9.31
C PRO A 320 12.43 20.01 -9.75
N GLU A 321 13.37 20.20 -8.83
CA GLU A 321 14.72 20.54 -9.20
C GLU A 321 15.41 19.30 -9.77
N ALA A 322 16.17 19.49 -10.83
CA ALA A 322 16.93 18.42 -11.46
C ALA A 322 18.08 17.99 -10.54
N THR A 323 17.87 16.92 -9.77
CA THR A 323 18.85 16.45 -8.78
C THR A 323 19.83 15.44 -9.34
N HIS A 324 19.48 14.75 -10.44
CA HIS A 324 20.32 13.74 -11.05
C HIS A 324 21.20 14.31 -12.18
N PRO A 325 22.52 14.01 -12.23
CA PRO A 325 23.41 14.52 -13.29
C PRO A 325 22.95 14.21 -14.72
N GLY A 326 22.30 13.05 -14.91
CA GLY A 326 21.78 12.60 -16.21
C GLY A 326 20.37 13.07 -16.56
N ALA A 327 19.73 13.93 -15.75
CA ALA A 327 18.30 14.27 -15.90
C ALA A 327 17.95 14.91 -17.26
N ARG A 328 18.92 15.60 -17.89
CA ARG A 328 18.74 16.22 -19.22
C ARG A 328 18.70 15.22 -20.37
N SER A 329 19.32 14.06 -20.20
CA SER A 329 19.46 13.05 -21.26
C SER A 329 18.33 12.01 -21.20
N ALA A 330 17.87 11.65 -20.00
CA ALA A 330 16.90 10.58 -19.77
C ALA A 330 15.96 10.95 -18.62
N LEU A 331 14.75 10.38 -18.57
CA LEU A 331 13.87 10.55 -17.40
C LEU A 331 14.46 9.83 -16.18
N SER A 332 14.98 8.63 -16.39
CA SER A 332 15.62 7.77 -15.39
C SER A 332 17.00 7.31 -15.91
N PRO A 333 18.02 7.12 -15.06
CA PRO A 333 19.26 6.46 -15.47
C PRO A 333 18.99 5.06 -16.05
N ALA A 334 19.82 4.61 -16.99
CA ALA A 334 19.64 3.33 -17.68
C ALA A 334 19.87 2.11 -16.75
N HIS A 335 20.66 2.28 -15.70
CA HIS A 335 21.06 1.22 -14.77
C HIS A 335 20.85 1.66 -13.32
N PRO A 336 19.59 1.82 -12.87
CA PRO A 336 19.32 2.16 -11.48
C PRO A 336 19.74 1.00 -10.55
N ILE A 337 20.34 1.33 -9.41
CA ILE A 337 20.54 0.40 -8.30
C ILE A 337 19.20 0.12 -7.62
N SER A 338 18.40 1.16 -7.40
CA SER A 338 17.06 1.02 -6.84
C SER A 338 16.12 2.16 -7.27
N ILE A 339 14.82 1.90 -7.19
CA ILE A 339 13.77 2.91 -7.34
C ILE A 339 12.81 2.78 -6.15
N ALA A 340 12.75 3.80 -5.30
CA ALA A 340 11.72 3.89 -4.28
C ALA A 340 10.47 4.53 -4.89
N VAL A 341 9.32 3.87 -4.73
CA VAL A 341 8.01 4.36 -5.14
C VAL A 341 7.32 4.93 -3.92
N CYS A 342 7.02 6.23 -3.93
CA CYS A 342 6.41 6.94 -2.82
C CYS A 342 5.04 7.48 -3.24
N TYR A 343 3.96 6.86 -2.78
CA TYR A 343 2.60 7.23 -3.18
C TYR A 343 1.91 8.08 -2.10
N TYR A 344 1.37 9.22 -2.51
CA TYR A 344 0.69 10.20 -1.64
C TYR A 344 -0.81 10.34 -1.96
N GLY A 345 -1.24 9.91 -3.16
CA GLY A 345 -2.61 10.05 -3.63
C GLY A 345 -3.02 11.49 -3.96
N GLU A 346 -4.18 11.69 -4.57
CA GLU A 346 -4.58 12.99 -5.14
C GLU A 346 -4.63 14.13 -4.12
N HIS A 347 -5.18 13.87 -2.94
CA HIS A 347 -5.46 14.90 -1.92
C HIS A 347 -4.59 14.77 -0.66
N GLY A 348 -3.67 13.80 -0.63
CA GLY A 348 -2.85 13.51 0.54
C GLY A 348 -1.50 14.20 0.48
N ASP A 349 -1.14 14.93 1.53
CA ASP A 349 0.26 15.36 1.74
C ASP A 349 1.07 14.32 2.51
N ALA A 350 0.42 13.32 3.10
CA ALA A 350 1.07 12.24 3.84
C ALA A 350 1.27 11.02 2.94
N LEU A 351 2.43 10.37 3.08
CA LEU A 351 2.76 9.12 2.39
C LEU A 351 1.70 8.06 2.68
N GLN A 352 1.02 7.56 1.66
CA GLN A 352 0.00 6.52 1.79
C GLN A 352 0.62 5.12 1.77
N SER A 353 1.55 4.90 0.84
CA SER A 353 2.24 3.62 0.70
C SER A 353 3.60 3.84 0.04
N SER A 354 4.51 2.90 0.26
CA SER A 354 5.79 2.86 -0.41
C SER A 354 6.26 1.44 -0.70
N ALA A 355 7.15 1.34 -1.67
CA ALA A 355 7.90 0.13 -1.99
C ALA A 355 9.29 0.51 -2.52
N ARG A 356 10.24 -0.41 -2.46
CA ARG A 356 11.56 -0.26 -3.06
C ARG A 356 11.80 -1.37 -4.07
N LEU A 357 12.01 -0.99 -5.32
CA LEU A 357 12.39 -1.88 -6.40
C LEU A 357 13.90 -1.92 -6.52
N SER A 358 14.45 -3.07 -6.89
CA SER A 358 15.88 -3.26 -7.12
C SER A 358 16.11 -4.25 -8.25
N GLY A 359 17.36 -4.33 -8.74
CA GLY A 359 17.75 -5.31 -9.76
C GLY A 359 16.91 -5.22 -11.04
N THR A 360 16.35 -6.35 -11.48
CA THR A 360 15.62 -6.45 -12.75
C THR A 360 14.33 -5.63 -12.78
N GLU A 361 13.62 -5.51 -11.65
CA GLU A 361 12.40 -4.72 -11.56
C GLU A 361 12.69 -3.22 -11.69
N ALA A 362 13.72 -2.74 -10.99
CA ALA A 362 14.15 -1.34 -11.08
C ALA A 362 14.61 -0.99 -12.52
N ALA A 363 15.40 -1.87 -13.14
CA ALA A 363 15.85 -1.69 -14.52
C ALA A 363 14.67 -1.69 -15.51
N ALA A 364 13.69 -2.59 -15.34
CA ALA A 364 12.50 -2.64 -16.18
C ALA A 364 11.66 -1.36 -16.06
N LEU A 365 11.43 -0.87 -14.84
CA LEU A 365 10.71 0.40 -14.63
C LEU A 365 11.48 1.58 -15.22
N ALA A 366 12.80 1.67 -15.05
CA ALA A 366 13.60 2.72 -15.67
C ALA A 366 13.56 2.69 -17.21
N ALA A 367 13.61 1.51 -17.82
CA ALA A 367 13.46 1.36 -19.26
C ALA A 367 12.09 1.85 -19.73
N ALA A 368 11.00 1.47 -19.05
CA ALA A 368 9.65 1.93 -19.36
C ALA A 368 9.50 3.46 -19.21
N LEU A 369 10.07 4.05 -18.16
CA LEU A 369 10.10 5.50 -17.95
C LEU A 369 10.81 6.24 -19.10
N ASN A 370 11.91 5.68 -19.61
CA ASN A 370 12.67 6.29 -20.70
C ASN A 370 12.05 6.10 -22.08
N GLN A 371 11.13 5.14 -22.23
CA GLN A 371 10.35 4.92 -23.46
C GLN A 371 9.06 5.73 -23.50
N ALA A 372 8.67 6.36 -22.39
CA ALA A 372 7.49 7.21 -22.33
C ALA A 372 7.55 8.34 -23.38
N PRO A 373 6.46 8.59 -24.14
CA PRO A 373 6.43 9.66 -25.13
C PRO A 373 6.76 11.02 -24.50
N ALA A 374 7.55 11.84 -25.18
CA ALA A 374 7.94 13.14 -24.67
C ALA A 374 6.74 14.10 -24.52
N GLY A 375 6.86 15.01 -23.54
CA GLY A 375 5.83 16.02 -23.23
C GLY A 375 4.80 15.56 -22.20
N PRO A 376 3.93 16.46 -21.72
CA PRO A 376 2.86 16.11 -20.78
C PRO A 376 1.77 15.29 -21.44
N ASN A 377 0.94 14.62 -20.63
CA ASN A 377 -0.33 14.10 -21.12
C ASN A 377 -1.26 15.27 -21.51
N PRO A 378 -2.15 15.07 -22.50
CA PRO A 378 -3.21 16.05 -22.77
C PRO A 378 -4.07 16.30 -21.53
N ASP A 379 -4.43 17.55 -21.30
CA ASP A 379 -5.41 17.92 -20.29
C ASP A 379 -6.79 17.40 -20.71
N ALA A 380 -7.59 16.97 -19.73
CA ALA A 380 -8.98 16.61 -19.97
C ALA A 380 -9.82 17.87 -20.31
N ASP A 381 -10.96 17.69 -20.97
CA ASP A 381 -11.92 18.79 -21.16
C ASP A 381 -12.26 19.38 -19.78
N PRO A 382 -12.09 20.69 -19.55
CA PRO A 382 -12.40 21.34 -18.28
C PRO A 382 -13.83 21.05 -17.78
N LYS A 383 -14.78 20.77 -18.67
CA LYS A 383 -16.16 20.38 -18.31
C LYS A 383 -16.27 19.01 -17.66
N MET A 384 -15.29 18.15 -17.88
CA MET A 384 -15.17 16.83 -17.26
C MET A 384 -14.43 16.87 -15.93
N CYS A 385 -13.91 18.04 -15.54
CA CYS A 385 -13.15 18.22 -14.32
C CYS A 385 -14.06 18.70 -13.19
N LEU A 386 -14.13 17.90 -12.12
CA LEU A 386 -14.98 18.19 -10.96
C LEU A 386 -14.53 19.46 -10.20
N HIS A 387 -13.25 19.80 -10.29
CA HIS A 387 -12.64 20.94 -9.62
C HIS A 387 -11.86 21.82 -10.61
N PRO A 388 -11.83 23.15 -10.40
CA PRO A 388 -11.09 24.06 -11.27
C PRO A 388 -9.59 23.71 -11.31
N PRO A 389 -8.92 23.92 -12.45
CA PRO A 389 -7.61 23.37 -12.73
C PRO A 389 -6.52 24.11 -11.94
N ALA A 390 -6.11 23.56 -10.80
CA ALA A 390 -4.73 23.69 -10.36
C ALA A 390 -3.98 22.45 -10.89
N PRO A 391 -2.73 22.58 -11.41
CA PRO A 391 -1.92 21.41 -11.67
C PRO A 391 -1.86 20.60 -10.38
N PRO A 392 -2.34 19.33 -10.39
CA PRO A 392 -2.41 18.53 -9.19
C PRO A 392 -0.98 18.35 -8.67
N PRO A 393 -0.80 18.28 -7.35
CA PRO A 393 0.47 17.84 -6.81
C PRO A 393 0.78 16.43 -7.34
N ALA A 394 2.06 16.05 -7.35
CA ALA A 394 2.45 14.72 -7.80
C ALA A 394 1.79 13.63 -6.93
N ASP A 395 1.04 12.73 -7.56
CA ASP A 395 0.42 11.58 -6.91
C ASP A 395 1.47 10.62 -6.32
N ALA A 396 2.57 10.47 -7.03
CA ALA A 396 3.70 9.67 -6.61
C ALA A 396 5.04 10.36 -6.90
N LEU A 397 6.06 9.98 -6.13
CA LEU A 397 7.46 10.25 -6.43
C LEU A 397 8.18 8.94 -6.70
N LEU A 398 8.97 8.91 -7.76
CA LEU A 398 9.92 7.83 -8.02
C LEU A 398 11.31 8.36 -7.70
N ILE A 399 11.90 7.84 -6.63
CA ILE A 399 13.23 8.23 -6.19
C ILE A 399 14.20 7.20 -6.74
N VAL A 400 15.00 7.61 -7.73
CA VAL A 400 15.92 6.74 -8.45
C VAL A 400 17.32 6.93 -7.90
N GLU A 401 18.02 5.83 -7.63
CA GLU A 401 19.41 5.82 -7.18
C GLU A 401 20.26 5.00 -8.14
N ASP A 402 21.39 5.56 -8.58
CA ASP A 402 22.41 4.88 -9.36
C ASP A 402 23.83 5.22 -8.82
N ALA A 403 24.87 4.84 -9.56
CA ALA A 403 26.26 5.13 -9.16
C ALA A 403 26.63 6.62 -9.24
N ALA A 404 25.91 7.43 -10.03
CA ALA A 404 26.15 8.86 -10.20
C ALA A 404 25.40 9.70 -9.15
N GLY A 405 24.31 9.18 -8.59
CA GLY A 405 23.65 9.76 -7.44
C GLY A 405 22.16 9.46 -7.37
N ARG A 406 21.40 10.40 -6.79
CA ARG A 406 19.97 10.27 -6.53
C ARG A 406 19.18 11.30 -7.34
N GLY A 407 18.11 10.85 -7.99
CA GLY A 407 17.16 11.64 -8.73
C GLY A 407 15.73 11.46 -8.23
N THR A 408 14.86 12.43 -8.51
CA THR A 408 13.42 12.31 -8.24
C THR A 408 12.62 12.56 -9.50
N ILE A 409 11.69 11.67 -9.82
CA ILE A 409 10.71 11.83 -10.89
C ILE A 409 9.35 12.03 -10.24
N TYR A 410 8.71 13.15 -10.54
CA TYR A 410 7.37 13.48 -10.09
C TYR A 410 6.37 12.86 -11.06
N VAL A 411 5.36 12.18 -10.53
CA VAL A 411 4.33 11.51 -11.32
C VAL A 411 2.98 12.09 -10.94
N ALA A 412 2.30 12.71 -11.90
CA ALA A 412 0.92 13.18 -11.76
C ALA A 412 0.05 12.40 -12.75
N PHE A 413 -0.94 11.65 -12.25
CA PHE A 413 -1.80 10.79 -13.04
C PHE A 413 -3.28 10.87 -12.65
N SER A 414 -3.60 11.22 -11.41
CA SER A 414 -4.98 11.18 -10.92
C SER A 414 -5.81 12.34 -11.46
N GLY A 415 -5.24 13.54 -11.46
CA GLY A 415 -5.95 14.78 -11.76
C GLY A 415 -6.28 15.00 -13.23
N CYS A 416 -6.97 16.11 -13.48
CA CYS A 416 -7.56 16.43 -14.78
C CYS A 416 -6.61 17.15 -15.74
N VAL A 417 -5.68 17.93 -15.17
CA VAL A 417 -4.71 18.76 -15.90
C VAL A 417 -3.30 18.44 -15.42
N GLY A 418 -2.29 18.79 -16.21
CA GLY A 418 -0.89 18.73 -15.77
C GLY A 418 -0.35 17.31 -15.52
N ARG A 419 -1.05 16.29 -16.01
CA ARG A 419 -0.63 14.89 -15.91
C ARG A 419 0.66 14.61 -16.68
N GLY A 420 1.45 13.69 -16.17
CA GLY A 420 2.70 13.24 -16.78
C GLY A 420 3.79 12.92 -15.76
N LEU A 421 4.99 12.78 -16.28
CA LEU A 421 6.24 12.54 -15.59
C LEU A 421 7.11 13.80 -15.69
N ASP A 422 7.81 14.18 -14.63
CA ASP A 422 8.73 15.33 -14.61
C ASP A 422 9.94 15.03 -13.71
N ASN A 423 11.17 15.10 -14.25
CA ASN A 423 12.41 14.96 -13.47
C ASN A 423 13.15 16.28 -13.26
N GLY A 424 12.49 17.41 -13.55
CA GLY A 424 13.03 18.76 -13.48
C GLY A 424 13.55 19.28 -14.82
N GLU A 425 14.10 18.41 -15.67
CA GLU A 425 14.66 18.79 -16.99
C GLU A 425 13.80 18.29 -18.15
N ARG A 426 13.23 17.09 -18.01
CA ARG A 426 12.44 16.42 -19.04
C ARG A 426 11.04 16.12 -18.52
N ARG A 427 10.09 16.17 -19.46
CA ARG A 427 8.71 15.73 -19.24
C ARG A 427 8.35 14.62 -20.21
N ALA A 428 7.57 13.66 -19.74
CA ALA A 428 7.03 12.59 -20.57
C ALA A 428 5.61 12.22 -20.13
N GLN A 429 4.90 11.51 -20.99
CA GLN A 429 3.54 11.07 -20.75
C GLN A 429 3.53 9.89 -19.78
N VAL A 430 2.57 9.86 -18.86
CA VAL A 430 2.27 8.69 -18.06
C VAL A 430 1.14 7.88 -18.72
N SER A 431 1.28 6.55 -18.78
CA SER A 431 0.27 5.63 -19.30
C SER A 431 -0.34 4.77 -18.19
N ALA A 432 -1.50 4.17 -18.42
CA ALA A 432 -2.11 3.24 -17.47
C ALA A 432 -1.20 2.03 -17.16
N SER A 433 -0.48 1.52 -18.17
CA SER A 433 0.49 0.43 -18.01
C SER A 433 1.67 0.83 -17.11
N LEU A 434 2.17 2.05 -17.26
CA LEU A 434 3.25 2.56 -16.43
C LEU A 434 2.77 2.81 -14.99
N VAL A 435 1.57 3.38 -14.79
CA VAL A 435 0.96 3.50 -13.46
C VAL A 435 0.83 2.15 -12.79
N LYS A 436 0.27 1.15 -13.49
CA LYS A 436 0.16 -0.22 -12.97
C LYS A 436 1.54 -0.76 -12.52
N MET A 437 2.56 -0.59 -13.35
CA MET A 437 3.90 -1.11 -13.09
C MET A 437 4.51 -0.60 -11.77
N PHE A 438 4.39 0.68 -11.45
CA PHE A 438 4.93 1.20 -10.17
C PHE A 438 3.93 1.11 -9.01
N MET A 439 2.63 1.02 -9.26
CA MET A 439 1.61 0.92 -8.20
C MET A 439 1.41 -0.53 -7.72
N GLU A 440 1.62 -1.53 -8.57
CA GLU A 440 1.44 -2.95 -8.22
C GLU A 440 2.26 -3.39 -6.99
N PRO A 441 3.56 -3.04 -6.87
CA PRO A 441 4.36 -3.35 -5.68
C PRO A 441 3.86 -2.70 -4.38
N LEU A 442 3.05 -1.63 -4.48
CA LEU A 442 2.52 -0.93 -3.31
C LEU A 442 1.32 -1.65 -2.69
N HIS A 443 0.70 -2.58 -3.42
CA HIS A 443 -0.54 -3.27 -3.05
C HIS A 443 -1.66 -2.31 -2.60
N THR A 444 -1.72 -1.10 -3.14
CA THR A 444 -2.75 -0.10 -2.81
C THR A 444 -3.62 0.21 -4.02
N GLY A 445 -4.88 0.52 -3.76
CA GLY A 445 -5.80 1.00 -4.78
C GLY A 445 -5.46 2.42 -5.21
N TYR A 446 -5.67 2.71 -6.49
CA TYR A 446 -5.48 4.03 -7.07
C TYR A 446 -6.58 4.33 -8.08
N VAL A 447 -6.81 5.61 -8.32
CA VAL A 447 -7.79 6.12 -9.29
C VAL A 447 -7.14 7.15 -10.18
N PHE A 448 -7.61 7.23 -11.42
CA PHE A 448 -7.22 8.28 -12.35
C PHE A 448 -8.39 8.70 -13.21
N HIS A 449 -8.41 9.98 -13.57
CA HIS A 449 -9.42 10.55 -14.46
C HIS A 449 -9.05 10.33 -15.93
N GLY A 450 -10.04 10.02 -16.76
CA GLY A 450 -9.92 10.00 -18.22
C GLY A 450 -8.96 8.95 -18.80
N ASP A 451 -8.60 9.15 -20.07
CA ASP A 451 -7.79 8.20 -20.83
C ASP A 451 -6.29 8.47 -20.61
N LEU A 452 -5.66 7.67 -19.76
CA LEU A 452 -4.21 7.49 -19.80
C LEU A 452 -3.92 6.51 -20.94
N ASN A 453 -3.58 7.02 -22.12
CA ASN A 453 -3.31 6.24 -23.35
C ASN A 453 -2.76 4.84 -23.05
N GLY A 454 -3.60 3.81 -23.17
CA GLY A 454 -3.21 2.42 -23.14
C GLY A 454 -2.98 1.96 -24.57
N ARG A 455 -1.75 2.04 -25.06
CA ARG A 455 -1.35 1.31 -26.27
C ARG A 455 -0.66 0.03 -25.87
#